data_AF-A0A1H9N240-F1
#
_entry.id   AF-A0A1H9N240-F1
#
_cell.length_a   1.000
_cell.length_b   1.000
_cell.length_c   1.000
_cell.angle_alpha   90.00
_cell.angle_beta   90.00
_cell.angle_gamma   90.00
#
_symmetry.space_group_name_H-M   'P 1'
#
loop_
_entity.id
_entity.type
_entity.pdbx_description
1 polymer ?
#
loop_
_entity_poly.entity_id
_entity_poly.type
_entity_poly.pdbx_seq_one_letter_code
_entity_poly.pdbx_strand_id
1 'polypeptide(L)'
;MPREIHPLETLTTNDTQAWVKQRVINVIKSYHNAADVIAEPIQNAVDEVLSAENLDGNGEVRISLDTDQNTISVRDNGRGISSENIGRWLAPDVGSKRAAFLAGLVRGHKGVGLTFLAYGFNFFELETRTADEHYIVRLENGRSWVEDPNNETPPVGQLAEIESGGRLNETGTIITIGLSPQTEPRSLKHAFPTAEYAATAIRNQTAAGLVEPPAIIKKRNLEVTLEYKSGSKTQTISIPSTYRYPHEDLASGMKVLNLGQWLKSNNNSEPQAKEKKAYHACYWVFTPEDLKQLIGSKVGEQLTEPEEISEFLDEHQVHVYALFSYSASYRDQLGENWKIPRNRKLLHFPSLRVATDGMISSWSREITLTHRGFNVDRTWLLYSLRGVEPDLGRKDFPPNVHDFLRITEEIIANRVAEQSRPFLRVSPPRTAPTQPGYIAPAVKAHLRRQDPMSPKALPGFDDITLQTQPKSEQDVIALFSELVGIGALRHIQPVFYSGFDFYDSYFQYVPSLTHENVRERLPGVDDTDVRDDEGVAEFKVSADMVLADVVAGVKKWTDMKFMVCWDIGKDRKSAGNEITFSECEGAVDRRYHGVTHLARLQSGGDHTIFVIALSSFLRIMSAEE
;
A
#
# COMPACT_ATOMS: atom_id res chain seq x y z
N MET A 1 3.56 27.70 -48.44
CA MET A 1 3.82 28.53 -47.24
C MET A 1 3.25 27.78 -46.05
N PRO A 2 4.07 27.40 -45.05
CA PRO A 2 3.53 26.91 -43.78
C PRO A 2 2.65 28.01 -43.16
N ARG A 3 1.44 27.65 -42.72
CA ARG A 3 0.58 28.56 -41.97
C ARG A 3 0.95 28.44 -40.50
N GLU A 4 1.53 29.48 -39.93
CA GLU A 4 1.70 29.56 -38.48
C GLU A 4 0.31 29.66 -37.84
N ILE A 5 0.05 28.74 -36.91
CA ILE A 5 -1.15 28.72 -36.09
C ILE A 5 -0.66 28.88 -34.67
N HIS A 6 -1.07 29.97 -34.02
CA HIS A 6 -0.91 30.14 -32.57
C HIS A 6 -2.19 29.63 -31.89
N PRO A 7 -2.22 28.40 -31.36
CA PRO A 7 -3.44 27.74 -30.89
C PRO A 7 -4.11 28.43 -29.69
N LEU A 8 -3.46 29.43 -29.09
CA LEU A 8 -3.97 30.18 -27.95
C LEU A 8 -4.48 31.58 -28.31
N GLU A 9 -4.25 32.07 -29.55
CA GLU A 9 -4.70 33.41 -29.98
C GLU A 9 -6.23 33.49 -30.16
N THR A 10 -6.92 32.34 -30.25
CA THR A 10 -8.37 32.27 -30.42
C THR A 10 -9.13 32.18 -29.10
N LEU A 11 -8.46 32.21 -27.94
CA LEU A 11 -9.11 32.12 -26.64
C LEU A 11 -9.85 33.43 -26.32
N THR A 12 -11.13 33.32 -26.02
CA THR A 12 -11.97 34.42 -25.55
C THR A 12 -11.81 34.63 -24.03
N THR A 13 -12.35 35.74 -23.51
CA THR A 13 -12.41 36.00 -22.06
C THR A 13 -13.17 34.89 -21.32
N ASN A 14 -14.22 34.32 -21.93
CA ASN A 14 -14.97 33.20 -21.36
C ASN A 14 -14.13 31.91 -21.35
N ASP A 15 -13.40 31.62 -22.43
CA ASP A 15 -12.47 30.47 -22.47
C ASP A 15 -11.39 30.58 -21.38
N THR A 16 -10.96 31.81 -21.09
CA THR A 16 -9.99 32.10 -20.02
C THR A 16 -10.58 31.81 -18.63
N GLN A 17 -11.84 32.20 -18.36
CA GLN A 17 -12.51 31.91 -17.09
C GLN A 17 -12.76 30.40 -16.90
N ALA A 18 -13.23 29.71 -17.95
CA ALA A 18 -13.40 28.27 -17.95
C ALA A 18 -12.06 27.53 -17.70
N TRP A 19 -10.97 28.01 -18.30
CA TRP A 19 -9.63 27.47 -18.08
C TRP A 19 -9.13 27.67 -16.65
N VAL A 20 -9.32 28.87 -16.06
CA VAL A 20 -8.97 29.14 -14.65
C VAL A 20 -9.76 28.22 -13.73
N LYS A 21 -11.07 28.08 -13.96
CA LYS A 21 -11.91 27.14 -13.19
C LYS A 21 -11.40 25.71 -13.29
N GLN A 22 -11.08 25.25 -14.51
CA GLN A 22 -10.53 23.91 -14.71
C GLN A 22 -9.19 23.73 -13.99
N ARG A 23 -8.35 24.78 -13.94
CA ARG A 23 -7.09 24.75 -13.19
C ARG A 23 -7.33 24.59 -11.69
N VAL A 24 -8.27 25.35 -11.12
CA VAL A 24 -8.68 25.23 -9.71
C VAL A 24 -9.27 23.84 -9.42
N ILE A 25 -10.11 23.30 -10.31
CA ILE A 25 -10.62 21.92 -10.20
C ILE A 25 -9.47 20.91 -10.11
N ASN A 26 -8.45 21.04 -10.96
CA ASN A 26 -7.30 20.14 -10.95
C ASN A 26 -6.48 20.26 -9.66
N VAL A 27 -6.29 21.48 -9.15
CA VAL A 27 -5.66 21.71 -7.84
C VAL A 27 -6.46 20.98 -6.76
N ILE A 28 -7.77 21.21 -6.66
CA ILE A 28 -8.59 20.62 -5.62
C ILE A 28 -8.65 19.09 -5.72
N LYS A 29 -8.78 18.51 -6.92
CA LYS A 29 -8.73 17.05 -7.13
C LYS A 29 -7.40 16.43 -6.71
N SER A 30 -6.33 17.23 -6.69
CA SER A 30 -5.03 16.80 -6.19
C SER A 30 -4.99 16.72 -4.65
N TYR A 31 -6.03 17.13 -3.93
CA TYR A 31 -6.19 17.02 -2.47
C TYR A 31 -7.41 16.14 -2.14
N HIS A 32 -7.21 15.02 -1.45
CA HIS A 32 -8.27 14.03 -1.16
C HIS A 32 -7.99 13.22 0.10
N ASN A 33 -6.83 13.40 0.74
CA ASN A 33 -6.56 12.81 2.04
C ASN A 33 -7.21 13.70 3.11
N ALA A 34 -7.84 13.08 4.11
CA ALA A 34 -8.43 13.82 5.23
C ALA A 34 -7.41 14.68 6.00
N ALA A 35 -6.11 14.38 5.89
CA ALA A 35 -5.05 15.19 6.49
C ALA A 35 -4.72 16.47 5.69
N ASP A 36 -5.06 16.53 4.40
CA ASP A 36 -4.70 17.65 3.52
C ASP A 36 -5.26 18.98 4.04
N VAL A 37 -6.48 18.95 4.60
CA VAL A 37 -7.18 20.11 5.15
C VAL A 37 -6.54 20.72 6.39
N ILE A 38 -5.71 19.94 7.11
CA ILE A 38 -4.89 20.46 8.21
C ILE A 38 -3.44 20.71 7.76
N ALA A 39 -2.91 19.91 6.82
CA ALA A 39 -1.52 19.97 6.42
C ALA A 39 -1.14 21.28 5.73
N GLU A 40 -2.00 21.78 4.83
CA GLU A 40 -1.73 23.04 4.10
C GLU A 40 -1.70 24.29 5.00
N PRO A 41 -2.74 24.59 5.81
CA PRO A 41 -2.70 25.78 6.65
C PRO A 41 -1.62 25.68 7.73
N ILE A 42 -1.33 24.47 8.25
CA ILE A 42 -0.22 24.26 9.19
C ILE A 42 1.13 24.49 8.51
N GLN A 43 1.34 24.01 7.28
CA GLN A 43 2.58 24.27 6.57
C GLN A 43 2.79 25.78 6.36
N ASN A 44 1.77 26.50 5.92
CA ASN A 44 1.86 27.95 5.73
C ASN A 44 2.25 28.67 7.03
N ALA A 45 1.59 28.33 8.13
CA ALA A 45 1.89 28.85 9.46
C ALA A 45 3.35 28.56 9.89
N VAL A 46 3.79 27.31 9.77
CA VAL A 46 5.15 26.89 10.14
C VAL A 46 6.20 27.60 9.27
N ASP A 47 5.97 27.74 7.97
CA ASP A 47 6.89 28.41 7.06
C ASP A 47 6.98 29.92 7.37
N GLU A 48 5.88 30.60 7.70
CA GLU A 48 5.92 32.01 8.11
C GLU A 48 6.64 32.23 9.44
N VAL A 49 6.43 31.32 10.39
CA VAL A 49 7.07 31.38 11.72
C VAL A 49 8.58 31.12 11.63
N LEU A 50 9.01 30.10 10.90
CA LEU A 50 10.42 29.74 10.81
C LEU A 50 11.23 30.71 9.94
N SER A 51 10.58 31.40 9.00
CA SER A 51 11.23 32.39 8.13
C SER A 51 11.22 33.82 8.66
N ALA A 52 10.42 34.14 9.69
CA ALA A 52 10.39 35.47 10.28
C ALA A 52 11.77 35.87 10.85
N GLU A 53 12.36 36.99 10.44
CA GLU A 53 13.68 37.38 10.96
C GLU A 53 13.57 38.13 12.29
N ASN A 54 12.55 38.96 12.44
CA ASN A 54 12.35 39.88 13.55
C ASN A 54 11.35 39.37 14.60
N LEU A 55 11.09 38.06 14.67
CA LEU A 55 10.21 37.49 15.68
C LEU A 55 11.00 37.24 16.96
N ASP A 56 10.58 37.93 18.03
CA ASP A 56 11.12 37.75 19.38
C ASP A 56 10.61 36.45 20.00
N GLY A 57 11.53 35.61 20.50
CA GLY A 57 11.20 34.37 21.19
C GLY A 57 10.89 33.19 20.28
N ASN A 58 9.98 32.32 20.77
CA ASN A 58 9.62 31.08 20.09
C ASN A 58 8.57 31.32 19.02
N GLY A 59 8.64 30.51 17.97
CA GLY A 59 7.61 30.43 16.98
C GLY A 59 6.37 29.72 17.52
N GLU A 60 5.19 30.28 17.35
CA GLU A 60 3.94 29.71 17.84
C GLU A 60 3.00 29.36 16.68
N VAL A 61 2.50 28.13 16.68
CA VAL A 61 1.39 27.71 15.81
C VAL A 61 0.27 27.11 16.66
N ARG A 62 -0.90 27.73 16.62
CA ARG A 62 -2.10 27.29 17.35
C ARG A 62 -3.14 26.78 16.35
N ILE A 63 -3.57 25.55 16.55
CA ILE A 63 -4.50 24.83 15.68
C ILE A 63 -5.80 24.62 16.46
N SER A 64 -6.91 25.14 15.97
CA SER A 64 -8.24 24.90 16.52
C SER A 64 -9.01 23.97 15.59
N LEU A 65 -9.45 22.82 16.09
CA LEU A 65 -10.36 21.91 15.41
C LEU A 65 -11.71 21.96 16.13
N ASP A 66 -12.67 22.65 15.55
CA ASP A 66 -14.03 22.74 16.09
C ASP A 66 -14.94 21.72 15.40
N THR A 67 -15.16 20.58 16.07
CA THR A 67 -15.99 19.51 15.51
C THR A 67 -17.49 19.78 15.61
N ASP A 68 -17.90 20.77 16.39
CA ASP A 68 -19.30 21.18 16.52
C ASP A 68 -19.67 22.15 15.39
N GLN A 69 -18.77 23.08 15.05
CA GLN A 69 -18.93 24.01 13.93
C GLN A 69 -18.37 23.50 12.59
N ASN A 70 -17.66 22.38 12.62
CA ASN A 70 -16.96 21.80 11.46
C ASN A 70 -15.94 22.75 10.83
N THR A 71 -15.21 23.51 11.66
CA THR A 71 -14.23 24.51 11.23
C THR A 71 -12.81 24.16 11.70
N ILE A 72 -11.84 24.48 10.85
CA ILE A 72 -10.42 24.43 11.16
C ILE A 72 -9.92 25.87 11.19
N SER A 73 -9.18 26.24 12.24
CA SER A 73 -8.48 27.51 12.30
C SER A 73 -7.02 27.28 12.66
N VAL A 74 -6.09 27.87 11.92
CA VAL A 74 -4.66 27.81 12.21
C VAL A 74 -4.15 29.23 12.35
N ARG A 75 -3.58 29.53 13.52
CA ARG A 75 -2.98 30.81 13.87
C ARG A 75 -1.48 30.66 14.00
N ASP A 76 -0.75 31.62 13.46
CA ASP A 76 0.68 31.80 13.70
C ASP A 76 1.01 33.19 14.27
N ASN A 77 2.21 33.32 14.84
CA ASN A 77 2.83 34.60 15.20
C ASN A 77 3.93 35.01 14.19
N GLY A 78 3.80 34.60 12.93
CA GLY A 78 4.78 34.88 11.88
C GLY A 78 4.73 36.33 11.39
N ARG A 79 5.20 36.53 10.14
CA ARG A 79 5.37 37.87 9.55
C ARG A 79 4.04 38.58 9.19
N GLY A 80 2.94 37.83 9.10
CA GLY A 80 1.72 38.31 8.46
C GLY A 80 1.83 38.36 6.93
N ILE A 81 0.74 38.74 6.28
CA ILE A 81 0.62 38.84 4.82
C ILE A 81 0.21 40.27 4.47
N SER A 82 0.83 40.84 3.44
CA SER A 82 0.46 42.17 2.98
C SER A 82 -0.74 42.16 2.02
N SER A 83 -1.63 43.16 2.16
CA SER A 83 -2.82 43.29 1.32
C SER A 83 -2.49 43.52 -0.16
N GLU A 84 -1.34 44.11 -0.49
CA GLU A 84 -0.90 44.27 -1.88
C GLU A 84 -0.72 42.93 -2.62
N ASN A 85 -0.44 41.86 -1.86
CA ASN A 85 -0.10 40.54 -2.40
C ASN A 85 -1.22 39.51 -2.25
N ILE A 86 -2.22 39.74 -1.39
CA ILE A 86 -3.21 38.70 -1.05
C ILE A 86 -4.05 38.26 -2.24
N GLY A 87 -4.48 39.19 -3.10
CA GLY A 87 -5.24 38.86 -4.31
C GLY A 87 -4.44 37.98 -5.27
N ARG A 88 -3.12 38.19 -5.34
CA ARG A 88 -2.21 37.37 -6.15
C ARG A 88 -2.03 35.98 -5.57
N TRP A 89 -1.89 35.84 -4.24
CA TRP A 89 -1.62 34.55 -3.60
C TRP A 89 -2.84 33.63 -3.50
N LEU A 90 -4.05 34.17 -3.62
CA LEU A 90 -5.28 33.38 -3.72
C LEU A 90 -5.47 32.80 -5.14
N ALA A 91 -4.85 33.40 -6.15
CA ALA A 91 -4.89 32.91 -7.53
C ALA A 91 -4.02 31.65 -7.73
N PRO A 92 -4.45 30.70 -8.60
CA PRO A 92 -3.69 29.49 -8.87
C PRO A 92 -2.30 29.77 -9.46
N ASP A 93 -1.32 28.96 -9.09
CA ASP A 93 0.06 28.93 -9.62
C ASP A 93 0.90 30.20 -9.37
N VAL A 94 0.44 31.10 -8.48
CA VAL A 94 1.19 32.31 -8.14
C VAL A 94 1.87 32.14 -6.79
N GLY A 95 3.18 31.90 -6.81
CA GLY A 95 4.03 31.77 -5.61
C GLY A 95 5.17 32.79 -5.60
N SER A 96 5.52 33.31 -4.41
CA SER A 96 6.64 34.24 -4.20
C SER A 96 7.86 33.58 -3.53
N LYS A 97 7.77 32.29 -3.18
CA LYS A 97 8.65 31.62 -2.21
C LYS A 97 9.77 30.76 -2.82
N ARG A 98 9.98 30.78 -4.15
CA ARG A 98 10.93 29.90 -4.84
C ARG A 98 12.38 30.07 -4.36
N ALA A 99 12.86 31.31 -4.22
CA ALA A 99 14.21 31.58 -3.74
C ALA A 99 14.41 31.11 -2.27
N ALA A 100 13.40 31.30 -1.42
CA ALA A 100 13.43 30.83 -0.03
C ALA A 100 13.38 29.30 0.07
N PHE A 101 12.68 28.63 -0.83
CA PHE A 101 12.66 27.17 -0.93
C PHE A 101 14.03 26.60 -1.32
N LEU A 102 14.67 27.16 -2.35
CA LEU A 102 16.04 26.79 -2.74
C LEU A 102 17.05 27.04 -1.61
N ALA A 103 16.83 28.07 -0.79
CA ALA A 103 17.63 28.34 0.41
C ALA A 103 17.29 27.43 1.61
N GLY A 104 16.30 26.54 1.50
CA GLY A 104 15.85 25.66 2.58
C GLY A 104 15.17 26.38 3.75
N LEU A 105 14.60 27.56 3.53
CA LEU A 105 13.93 28.38 4.55
C LEU A 105 12.43 28.10 4.67
N VAL A 106 11.82 27.57 3.61
CA VAL A 106 10.37 27.28 3.52
C VAL A 106 10.16 25.97 2.76
N ARG A 107 9.05 25.29 3.04
CA ARG A 107 8.68 24.03 2.40
C ARG A 107 7.79 24.24 1.19
N GLY A 108 7.00 25.32 1.19
CA GLY A 108 6.00 25.62 0.16
C GLY A 108 6.43 26.72 -0.79
N HIS A 109 6.37 26.47 -2.10
CA HIS A 109 6.66 27.50 -3.11
C HIS A 109 5.79 27.47 -4.38
N LYS A 110 5.03 26.38 -4.63
CA LYS A 110 4.24 26.19 -5.87
C LYS A 110 3.03 27.13 -6.02
N GLY A 111 2.62 27.83 -4.95
CA GLY A 111 1.54 28.82 -5.02
C GLY A 111 0.13 28.23 -5.17
N VAL A 112 -0.07 26.95 -4.82
CA VAL A 112 -1.38 26.26 -4.97
C VAL A 112 -2.11 26.00 -3.65
N GLY A 113 -1.41 26.09 -2.51
CA GLY A 113 -1.97 25.77 -1.19
C GLY A 113 -3.06 26.76 -0.75
N LEU A 114 -2.85 28.06 -0.94
CA LEU A 114 -3.88 29.07 -0.63
C LEU A 114 -5.08 28.98 -1.57
N THR A 115 -4.86 28.67 -2.86
CA THR A 115 -5.94 28.38 -3.80
C THR A 115 -6.78 27.19 -3.35
N PHE A 116 -6.15 26.10 -2.90
CA PHE A 116 -6.86 24.97 -2.32
C PHE A 116 -7.70 25.37 -1.11
N LEU A 117 -7.17 26.19 -0.20
CA LEU A 117 -7.90 26.64 0.99
C LEU A 117 -9.03 27.61 0.66
N ALA A 118 -8.90 28.44 -0.38
CA ALA A 118 -9.93 29.37 -0.80
C ALA A 118 -11.08 28.67 -1.52
N TYR A 119 -10.77 27.77 -2.46
CA TYR A 119 -11.77 27.18 -3.37
C TYR A 119 -12.15 25.74 -3.04
N GLY A 120 -11.39 25.07 -2.17
CA GLY A 120 -11.73 23.73 -1.66
C GLY A 120 -12.90 23.73 -0.67
N PHE A 121 -13.28 24.91 -0.16
CA PHE A 121 -14.26 25.09 0.91
C PHE A 121 -15.28 26.18 0.55
N ASN A 122 -16.44 26.14 1.20
CA ASN A 122 -17.47 27.19 1.05
C ASN A 122 -17.28 28.36 2.00
N PHE A 123 -16.43 28.20 3.01
CA PHE A 123 -16.04 29.27 3.91
C PHE A 123 -14.51 29.28 4.02
N PHE A 124 -13.91 30.39 3.62
CA PHE A 124 -12.51 30.72 3.81
C PHE A 124 -12.41 32.12 4.41
N GLU A 125 -11.63 32.26 5.46
CA GLU A 125 -11.32 33.53 6.10
C GLU A 125 -9.84 33.60 6.42
N LEU A 126 -9.21 34.70 6.05
CA LEU A 126 -7.84 35.03 6.41
C LEU A 126 -7.85 36.34 7.18
N GLU A 127 -7.47 36.31 8.45
CA GLU A 127 -7.14 37.52 9.20
C GLU A 127 -5.63 37.59 9.34
N THR A 128 -5.04 38.73 9.03
CA THR A 128 -3.59 38.89 9.12
C THR A 128 -3.23 40.26 9.64
N ARG A 129 -2.11 40.30 10.34
CA ARG A 129 -1.54 41.52 10.89
C ARG A 129 -0.04 41.55 10.58
N THR A 130 0.40 42.62 9.94
CA THR A 130 1.80 42.96 9.76
C THR A 130 2.17 44.11 10.70
N ALA A 131 3.34 44.72 10.54
CA ALA A 131 3.69 45.94 11.25
C ALA A 131 2.81 47.14 10.84
N ASP A 132 2.31 47.13 9.60
CA ASP A 132 1.70 48.31 8.96
C ASP A 132 0.18 48.17 8.79
N GLU A 133 -0.34 46.94 8.72
CA GLU A 133 -1.75 46.68 8.40
C GLU A 133 -2.33 45.53 9.22
N HIS A 134 -3.64 45.63 9.48
CA HIS A 134 -4.44 44.56 10.07
C HIS A 134 -5.74 44.49 9.28
N TYR A 135 -5.99 43.36 8.62
CA TYR A 135 -7.17 43.20 7.78
C TYR A 135 -7.68 41.76 7.78
N ILE A 136 -8.88 41.60 7.25
CA ILE A 136 -9.52 40.33 7.02
C ILE A 136 -9.96 40.19 5.56
N VAL A 137 -9.78 38.99 5.01
CA VAL A 137 -10.33 38.59 3.71
C VAL A 137 -11.27 37.43 3.93
N ARG A 138 -12.51 37.57 3.45
CA ARG A 138 -13.52 36.51 3.46
C ARG A 138 -13.89 36.11 2.05
N LEU A 139 -13.89 34.81 1.78
CA LEU A 139 -14.38 34.24 0.54
C LEU A 139 -15.40 33.14 0.87
N GLU A 140 -16.59 33.28 0.31
CA GLU A 140 -17.68 32.34 0.48
C GLU A 140 -18.03 31.66 -0.85
N ASN A 141 -18.62 30.47 -0.77
CA ASN A 141 -19.09 29.69 -1.93
C ASN A 141 -17.99 29.24 -2.92
N GLY A 142 -16.73 29.17 -2.46
CA GLY A 142 -15.59 28.66 -3.24
C GLY A 142 -15.84 27.28 -3.82
N ARG A 143 -16.15 26.30 -2.95
CA ARG A 143 -16.43 24.92 -3.36
C ARG A 143 -17.66 24.79 -4.24
N SER A 144 -18.75 25.50 -3.91
CA SER A 144 -19.97 25.52 -4.70
C SER A 144 -19.73 26.02 -6.13
N TRP A 145 -18.90 27.05 -6.32
CA TRP A 145 -18.53 27.51 -7.65
C TRP A 145 -17.77 26.44 -8.45
N VAL A 146 -16.81 25.76 -7.82
CA VAL A 146 -16.04 24.68 -8.45
C VAL A 146 -16.93 23.53 -8.91
N GLU A 147 -17.94 23.16 -8.12
CA GLU A 147 -18.84 22.03 -8.41
C GLU A 147 -19.97 22.35 -9.39
N ASP A 148 -20.37 23.61 -9.54
CA ASP A 148 -21.45 23.99 -10.47
C ASP A 148 -20.93 24.14 -11.90
N PRO A 149 -21.18 23.20 -12.83
CA PRO A 149 -20.66 23.29 -14.20
C PRO A 149 -21.21 24.49 -14.98
N ASN A 150 -22.32 25.10 -14.54
CA ASN A 150 -22.99 26.19 -15.25
C ASN A 150 -22.57 27.58 -14.74
N ASN A 151 -21.84 27.65 -13.63
CA ASN A 151 -21.38 28.93 -13.06
C ASN A 151 -19.91 29.20 -13.40
N GLU A 152 -19.66 30.02 -14.41
CA GLU A 152 -18.30 30.41 -14.80
C GLU A 152 -17.75 31.59 -13.97
N THR A 153 -18.60 32.29 -13.20
CA THR A 153 -18.20 33.49 -12.45
C THR A 153 -17.60 33.11 -11.09
N PRO A 154 -16.29 33.37 -10.86
CA PRO A 154 -15.66 33.04 -9.59
C PRO A 154 -16.21 33.91 -8.43
N PRO A 155 -16.25 33.38 -7.20
CA PRO A 155 -16.64 34.16 -6.03
C PRO A 155 -15.66 35.30 -5.76
N VAL A 156 -16.18 36.40 -5.23
CA VAL A 156 -15.42 37.61 -4.92
C VAL A 156 -15.02 37.59 -3.44
N GLY A 157 -13.71 37.71 -3.17
CA GLY A 157 -13.20 37.89 -1.82
C GLY A 157 -13.46 39.31 -1.32
N GLN A 158 -13.96 39.46 -0.10
CA GLN A 158 -14.19 40.74 0.57
C GLN A 158 -13.03 41.04 1.51
N LEU A 159 -12.30 42.12 1.25
CA LEU A 159 -11.27 42.65 2.14
C LEU A 159 -11.85 43.76 3.01
N ALA A 160 -11.59 43.70 4.31
CA ALA A 160 -11.93 44.75 5.25
C ALA A 160 -10.75 45.02 6.21
N GLU A 161 -10.37 46.28 6.36
CA GLU A 161 -9.39 46.69 7.37
C GLU A 161 -9.98 46.54 8.79
N ILE A 162 -9.13 46.19 9.75
CA ILE A 162 -9.48 46.04 11.16
C ILE A 162 -8.78 47.16 11.94
N GLU A 163 -9.55 48.17 12.32
CA GLU A 163 -9.04 49.26 13.17
C GLU A 163 -8.95 48.87 14.64
N SER A 164 -9.88 48.02 15.13
CA SER A 164 -9.88 47.50 16.50
C SER A 164 -10.69 46.20 16.62
N GLY A 165 -10.40 45.39 17.65
CA GLY A 165 -11.19 44.19 17.98
C GLY A 165 -10.90 42.92 17.14
N GLY A 166 -9.81 42.90 16.36
CA GLY A 166 -9.36 41.68 15.70
C GLY A 166 -8.84 40.62 16.68
N ARG A 167 -8.65 39.39 16.19
CA ARG A 167 -8.15 38.24 16.96
C ARG A 167 -6.62 38.25 17.10
N LEU A 168 -5.93 39.07 16.30
CA LEU A 168 -4.48 39.25 16.33
C LEU A 168 -4.08 40.55 17.04
N ASN A 169 -3.34 40.41 18.15
CA ASN A 169 -2.78 41.54 18.89
C ASN A 169 -1.40 41.97 18.36
N GLU A 170 -0.71 41.09 17.68
CA GLU A 170 0.66 41.23 17.18
C GLU A 170 0.73 40.64 15.75
N THR A 171 1.91 40.68 15.13
CA THR A 171 2.11 40.13 13.78
C THR A 171 1.77 38.66 13.71
N GLY A 172 1.14 38.25 12.61
CA GLY A 172 0.75 36.86 12.40
C GLY A 172 -0.41 36.72 11.43
N THR A 173 -0.84 35.48 11.23
CA THR A 173 -1.97 35.15 10.38
C THR A 173 -2.87 34.13 11.05
N ILE A 174 -4.18 34.23 10.80
CA ILE A 174 -5.19 33.23 11.13
C ILE A 174 -5.88 32.84 9.84
N ILE A 175 -5.77 31.57 9.47
CA ILE A 175 -6.54 30.98 8.37
C ILE A 175 -7.65 30.13 8.97
N THR A 176 -8.88 30.39 8.57
CA THR A 176 -10.06 29.60 8.97
C THR A 176 -10.76 29.05 7.74
N ILE A 177 -11.05 27.75 7.75
CA ILE A 177 -11.83 27.06 6.71
C ILE A 177 -13.01 26.31 7.33
N GLY A 178 -14.14 26.28 6.62
CA GLY A 178 -15.35 25.56 7.01
C GLY A 178 -15.61 24.35 6.13
N LEU A 179 -15.80 23.19 6.74
CA LEU A 179 -16.11 21.95 6.04
C LEU A 179 -17.62 21.79 5.89
N SER A 180 -18.05 21.27 4.74
CA SER A 180 -19.45 21.04 4.39
C SER A 180 -19.63 19.67 3.75
N PRO A 181 -20.88 19.23 3.48
CA PRO A 181 -21.14 17.96 2.77
C PRO A 181 -20.45 17.84 1.39
N GLN A 182 -20.11 18.96 0.75
CA GLN A 182 -19.41 19.06 -0.54
C GLN A 182 -17.88 18.96 -0.41
N THR A 183 -17.34 19.05 0.81
CA THR A 183 -15.89 19.05 1.05
C THR A 183 -15.37 17.65 1.36
N GLU A 184 -14.08 17.43 1.12
CA GLU A 184 -13.37 16.22 1.52
C GLU A 184 -12.27 16.58 2.53
N PRO A 185 -12.37 16.14 3.80
CA PRO A 185 -13.43 15.32 4.38
C PRO A 185 -14.71 16.13 4.69
N ARG A 186 -15.89 15.52 4.59
CA ARG A 186 -17.17 16.20 4.91
C ARG A 186 -17.37 16.59 6.39
N SER A 187 -16.62 15.99 7.30
CA SER A 187 -16.83 16.13 8.75
C SER A 187 -15.53 15.93 9.54
N LEU A 188 -15.17 16.92 10.36
CA LEU A 188 -14.06 16.85 11.30
C LEU A 188 -14.24 15.75 12.32
N LYS A 189 -15.43 15.60 12.89
CA LYS A 189 -15.71 14.56 13.89
C LYS A 189 -15.43 13.16 13.36
N HIS A 190 -15.63 12.92 12.06
CA HIS A 190 -15.32 11.64 11.42
C HIS A 190 -13.86 11.53 10.98
N ALA A 191 -13.27 12.62 10.49
CA ALA A 191 -11.88 12.68 10.07
C ALA A 191 -10.92 12.53 11.27
N PHE A 192 -11.21 13.25 12.35
CA PHE A 192 -10.42 13.36 13.58
C PHE A 192 -11.33 13.10 14.79
N PRO A 193 -11.61 11.83 15.13
CA PRO A 193 -12.63 11.49 16.13
C PRO A 193 -12.26 11.81 17.58
N THR A 194 -10.98 11.98 17.89
CA THR A 194 -10.47 12.28 19.23
C THR A 194 -9.35 13.30 19.19
N ALA A 195 -9.14 14.01 20.30
CA ALA A 195 -8.07 14.98 20.44
C ALA A 195 -6.68 14.32 20.34
N GLU A 196 -6.49 13.11 20.88
CA GLU A 196 -5.22 12.39 20.78
C GLU A 196 -4.91 11.90 19.36
N TYR A 197 -5.94 11.46 18.62
CA TYR A 197 -5.78 11.11 17.22
C TYR A 197 -5.44 12.35 16.38
N ALA A 198 -6.14 13.46 16.61
CA ALA A 198 -5.86 14.73 15.94
C ALA A 198 -4.42 15.21 16.20
N ALA A 199 -3.98 15.19 17.46
CA ALA A 199 -2.61 15.55 17.83
C ALA A 199 -1.58 14.65 17.13
N THR A 200 -1.83 13.33 17.05
CA THR A 200 -0.94 12.41 16.34
C THR A 200 -0.96 12.63 14.82
N ALA A 201 -2.12 12.92 14.23
CA ALA A 201 -2.23 13.22 12.80
C ALA A 201 -1.48 14.51 12.45
N ILE A 202 -1.63 15.57 13.26
CA ILE A 202 -0.86 16.82 13.13
C ILE A 202 0.64 16.50 13.18
N ARG A 203 1.10 15.71 14.16
CA ARG A 203 2.52 15.36 14.34
C ARG A 203 3.07 14.42 13.24
N ASN A 204 2.26 13.55 12.63
CA ASN A 204 2.75 12.51 11.71
C ASN A 204 2.35 12.70 10.25
N GLN A 205 1.62 13.79 9.93
CA GLN A 205 1.13 14.09 8.58
C GLN A 205 1.29 15.56 8.17
N THR A 206 1.86 16.42 9.00
CA THR A 206 1.98 17.87 8.70
C THR A 206 3.36 18.42 9.02
N ALA A 207 3.64 19.66 8.64
CA ALA A 207 4.88 20.38 8.94
C ALA A 207 5.11 20.62 10.45
N ALA A 208 4.09 20.43 11.30
CA ALA A 208 4.23 20.57 12.74
C ALA A 208 5.16 19.51 13.35
N GLY A 209 5.17 18.28 12.81
CA GLY A 209 6.06 17.23 13.28
C GLY A 209 7.25 17.08 12.36
N LEU A 210 8.34 17.77 12.70
CA LEU A 210 9.54 17.82 11.89
C LEU A 210 10.26 16.46 11.85
N VAL A 211 10.46 15.93 10.66
CA VAL A 211 11.29 14.73 10.43
C VAL A 211 12.76 15.13 10.49
N GLU A 212 13.54 14.33 11.21
CA GLU A 212 14.95 14.55 11.48
C GLU A 212 15.84 13.48 10.79
N PRO A 213 17.06 13.85 10.36
CA PRO A 213 17.62 15.19 10.44
C PRO A 213 16.94 16.14 9.45
N PRO A 214 16.45 17.29 9.91
CA PRO A 214 15.96 18.30 8.99
C PRO A 214 17.20 19.01 8.44
N ALA A 215 17.33 19.08 7.12
CA ALA A 215 18.26 20.00 6.48
C ALA A 215 17.73 21.45 6.42
N ILE A 216 16.58 21.74 7.05
CA ILE A 216 16.08 23.11 7.22
C ILE A 216 16.82 23.76 8.39
N ILE A 217 17.38 24.95 8.15
CA ILE A 217 17.99 25.78 9.19
C ILE A 217 16.88 26.21 10.16
N LYS A 218 16.83 25.59 11.34
CA LYS A 218 15.99 26.03 12.45
C LYS A 218 16.55 27.36 12.97
N LYS A 219 15.97 28.49 12.53
CA LYS A 219 16.28 29.80 13.12
C LYS A 219 15.80 29.92 14.58
N ARG A 220 14.74 29.17 14.95
CA ARG A 220 14.14 29.18 16.29
C ARG A 220 13.39 27.89 16.62
N ASN A 221 13.01 27.75 17.88
CA ASN A 221 12.10 26.69 18.33
C ASN A 221 10.67 26.95 17.86
N LEU A 222 9.93 25.87 17.64
CA LEU A 222 8.52 25.88 17.25
C LEU A 222 7.69 25.24 18.35
N GLU A 223 6.72 25.99 18.86
CA GLU A 223 5.69 25.55 19.80
C GLU A 223 4.38 25.35 19.05
N VAL A 224 3.82 24.13 19.15
CA VAL A 224 2.56 23.79 18.49
C VAL A 224 1.53 23.43 19.55
N THR A 225 0.35 24.03 19.45
CA THR A 225 -0.78 23.76 20.36
C THR A 225 -2.02 23.40 19.57
N LEU A 226 -2.74 22.35 20.00
CA LEU A 226 -4.05 21.97 19.49
C LEU A 226 -5.14 22.33 20.51
N GLU A 227 -6.14 23.09 20.08
CA GLU A 227 -7.43 23.25 20.74
C GLU A 227 -8.48 22.38 20.03
N TYR A 228 -8.89 21.29 20.66
CA TYR A 228 -9.92 20.38 20.12
C TYR A 228 -11.26 20.64 20.80
N LYS A 229 -12.27 21.07 20.04
CA LYS A 229 -13.61 21.41 20.54
C LYS A 229 -14.65 20.38 20.08
N SER A 230 -15.37 19.78 21.03
CA SER A 230 -16.44 18.81 20.75
C SER A 230 -17.43 18.72 21.90
N GLY A 231 -18.73 18.80 21.60
CA GLY A 231 -19.81 18.74 22.58
C GLY A 231 -19.67 19.79 23.69
N SER A 232 -19.37 21.04 23.32
CA SER A 232 -19.11 22.17 24.24
C SER A 232 -17.87 22.03 25.15
N LYS A 233 -17.06 20.98 24.99
CA LYS A 233 -15.79 20.81 25.71
C LYS A 233 -14.63 21.24 24.82
N THR A 234 -13.65 21.93 25.40
CA THR A 234 -12.37 22.25 24.75
C THR A 234 -11.25 21.49 25.45
N GLN A 235 -10.43 20.79 24.68
CA GLN A 235 -9.20 20.15 25.15
C GLN A 235 -8.00 20.84 24.50
N THR A 236 -7.09 21.35 25.32
CA THR A 236 -5.83 21.96 24.84
C THR A 236 -4.70 20.96 25.01
N ILE A 237 -3.95 20.70 23.93
CA ILE A 237 -2.84 19.74 23.89
C ILE A 237 -1.61 20.44 23.30
N SER A 238 -0.49 20.39 24.01
CA SER A 238 0.81 20.77 23.45
C SER A 238 1.32 19.62 22.57
N ILE A 239 1.72 19.94 21.33
CA ILE A 239 2.20 18.97 20.34
C ILE A 239 3.73 19.17 20.19
N PRO A 240 4.54 18.12 20.42
CA PRO A 240 5.97 18.18 20.14
C PRO A 240 6.23 18.49 18.66
N SER A 241 7.17 19.40 18.39
CA SER A 241 7.49 19.84 17.03
C SER A 241 8.38 18.88 16.24
N THR A 242 8.55 17.64 16.72
CA THR A 242 9.27 16.55 16.05
C THR A 242 8.29 15.51 15.55
N TYR A 243 8.64 14.79 14.49
CA TYR A 243 7.88 13.63 14.04
C TYR A 243 7.79 12.57 15.15
N ARG A 244 6.64 11.91 15.31
CA ARG A 244 6.51 10.81 16.28
C ARG A 244 7.03 9.52 15.70
N TYR A 245 8.26 9.17 16.04
CA TYR A 245 8.85 7.94 15.53
C TYR A 245 8.30 6.69 16.24
N PRO A 246 8.28 5.52 15.58
CA PRO A 246 7.83 4.27 16.20
C PRO A 246 8.68 3.80 17.41
N HIS A 247 9.81 4.44 17.71
CA HIS A 247 10.62 4.18 18.90
C HIS A 247 10.34 5.15 20.06
N GLU A 248 9.49 6.15 19.86
CA GLU A 248 9.11 7.16 20.84
C GLU A 248 7.75 6.89 21.46
N ASP A 249 7.45 7.58 22.56
CA ASP A 249 6.18 7.49 23.29
C ASP A 249 5.71 6.05 23.45
N LEU A 250 6.56 5.23 24.07
CA LEU A 250 6.34 3.79 24.19
C LEU A 250 5.49 3.46 25.43
N ALA A 251 4.77 2.34 25.37
CA ALA A 251 4.09 1.82 26.56
C ALA A 251 5.10 1.41 27.64
N SER A 252 4.68 1.43 28.90
CA SER A 252 5.52 1.02 30.03
C SER A 252 6.11 -0.39 29.80
N GLY A 253 7.43 -0.52 29.99
CA GLY A 253 8.15 -1.78 29.82
C GLY A 253 8.59 -2.11 28.40
N MET A 254 8.12 -1.39 27.38
CA MET A 254 8.68 -1.48 26.02
C MET A 254 10.11 -0.93 26.01
N LYS A 255 10.99 -1.60 25.27
CA LYS A 255 12.43 -1.30 25.19
C LYS A 255 12.84 -1.29 23.73
N VAL A 256 13.44 -0.21 23.29
CA VAL A 256 13.95 -0.06 21.92
C VAL A 256 15.40 0.36 21.98
N LEU A 257 16.23 -0.27 21.13
CA LEU A 257 17.66 0.02 21.03
C LEU A 257 17.94 0.95 19.83
N ASN A 258 18.75 1.99 20.04
CA ASN A 258 19.41 2.69 18.94
C ASN A 258 20.58 1.83 18.45
N LEU A 259 20.30 1.00 17.45
CA LEU A 259 21.25 0.03 16.89
C LEU A 259 22.40 0.72 16.18
N GLY A 260 22.12 1.79 15.42
CA GLY A 260 23.15 2.55 14.71
C GLY A 260 24.20 3.14 15.67
N GLN A 261 23.75 3.79 16.75
CA GLN A 261 24.65 4.34 17.78
C GLN A 261 25.41 3.23 18.50
N TRP A 262 24.75 2.11 18.82
CA TRP A 262 25.38 0.97 19.47
C TRP A 262 26.51 0.39 18.61
N LEU A 263 26.27 0.17 17.31
CA LEU A 263 27.26 -0.38 16.37
C LEU A 263 28.45 0.57 16.20
N LYS A 264 28.20 1.89 16.11
CA LYS A 264 29.26 2.91 16.04
C LYS A 264 30.14 2.90 17.30
N SER A 265 29.55 2.65 18.47
CA SER A 265 30.26 2.64 19.76
C SER A 265 30.94 1.31 20.10
N ASN A 266 30.50 0.20 19.50
CA ASN A 266 30.91 -1.18 19.85
C ASN A 266 31.34 -1.95 18.59
N ASN A 267 32.22 -1.36 17.79
CA ASN A 267 32.62 -1.89 16.49
C ASN A 267 33.09 -3.36 16.61
N ASN A 268 32.47 -4.27 15.85
CA ASN A 268 32.73 -5.72 15.85
C ASN A 268 32.66 -6.44 17.21
N SER A 269 31.94 -5.89 18.19
CA SER A 269 31.74 -6.52 19.49
C SER A 269 30.44 -7.33 19.52
N GLU A 270 30.41 -8.43 20.28
CA GLU A 270 29.15 -9.11 20.57
C GLU A 270 28.30 -8.32 21.59
N PRO A 271 26.96 -8.40 21.53
CA PRO A 271 26.09 -7.85 22.56
C PRO A 271 26.41 -8.44 23.93
N GLN A 272 26.37 -7.61 24.98
CA GLN A 272 26.52 -8.10 26.35
C GLN A 272 25.33 -9.01 26.73
N ALA A 273 25.52 -9.92 27.68
CA ALA A 273 24.47 -10.86 28.10
C ALA A 273 23.15 -10.19 28.49
N LYS A 274 23.22 -8.98 29.08
CA LYS A 274 22.05 -8.16 29.46
C LYS A 274 21.28 -7.55 28.26
N GLU A 275 21.93 -7.44 27.11
CA GLU A 275 21.38 -6.85 25.88
C GLU A 275 20.84 -7.91 24.92
N LYS A 276 21.39 -9.14 24.99
CA LYS A 276 20.93 -10.27 24.20
C LYS A 276 19.43 -10.51 24.47
N LYS A 277 18.63 -10.47 23.41
CA LYS A 277 17.18 -10.70 23.44
C LYS A 277 16.38 -9.81 24.41
N ALA A 278 16.87 -8.61 24.72
CA ALA A 278 16.24 -7.72 25.69
C ALA A 278 15.18 -6.77 25.09
N TYR A 279 15.28 -6.47 23.78
CA TYR A 279 14.57 -5.36 23.15
C TYR A 279 13.35 -5.80 22.33
N HIS A 280 12.35 -4.94 22.29
CA HIS A 280 11.15 -5.11 21.46
C HIS A 280 11.38 -4.60 20.04
N ALA A 281 12.23 -3.60 19.86
CA ALA A 281 12.63 -3.15 18.53
C ALA A 281 14.05 -2.61 18.56
N CYS A 282 14.62 -2.44 17.38
CA CYS A 282 15.89 -1.79 17.14
C CYS A 282 15.70 -0.81 15.99
N TYR A 283 16.28 0.38 16.09
CA TYR A 283 16.26 1.36 15.00
C TYR A 283 17.66 1.84 14.63
N TRP A 284 17.80 2.32 13.40
CA TRP A 284 19.01 2.90 12.85
C TRP A 284 18.62 4.04 11.89
N VAL A 285 19.21 5.22 12.09
CA VAL A 285 19.20 6.32 11.12
C VAL A 285 20.47 6.25 10.27
N PHE A 286 20.34 5.92 8.99
CA PHE A 286 21.44 5.89 8.04
C PHE A 286 21.71 7.31 7.51
N THR A 287 22.97 7.74 7.53
CA THR A 287 23.44 8.99 6.88
C THR A 287 23.75 8.75 5.39
N PRO A 288 23.96 9.81 4.58
CA PRO A 288 24.41 9.66 3.20
C PRO A 288 25.63 8.75 3.07
N GLU A 289 26.60 8.86 3.98
CA GLU A 289 27.81 8.02 4.01
C GLU A 289 27.50 6.56 4.37
N ASP A 290 26.65 6.34 5.37
CA ASP A 290 26.20 4.99 5.74
C ASP A 290 25.49 4.32 4.55
N LEU A 291 24.70 5.08 3.77
CA LEU A 291 23.98 4.61 2.58
C LEU A 291 24.92 4.30 1.42
N LYS A 292 25.89 5.18 1.12
CA LYS A 292 26.91 4.92 0.09
C LYS A 292 27.65 3.62 0.34
N GLN A 293 28.08 3.40 1.58
CA GLN A 293 28.76 2.16 1.97
C GLN A 293 27.84 0.93 1.82
N LEU A 294 26.56 1.07 2.20
CA LEU A 294 25.61 -0.03 2.18
C LEU A 294 25.17 -0.42 0.76
N ILE A 295 24.97 0.56 -0.13
CA ILE A 295 24.52 0.36 -1.50
C ILE A 295 25.65 -0.22 -2.36
N GLY A 296 26.89 0.24 -2.14
CA GLY A 296 28.05 -0.19 -2.92
C GLY A 296 27.91 0.20 -4.38
N SER A 297 28.00 -0.78 -5.29
CA SER A 297 27.97 -0.57 -6.75
C SER A 297 26.61 -0.91 -7.40
N LYS A 298 25.53 -0.97 -6.62
CA LYS A 298 24.19 -1.28 -7.15
C LYS A 298 23.63 -0.06 -7.89
N VAL A 299 22.85 -0.32 -8.94
CA VAL A 299 22.22 0.68 -9.80
C VAL A 299 20.74 0.31 -10.04
N GLY A 300 19.95 1.27 -10.51
CA GLY A 300 18.55 1.11 -10.87
C GLY A 300 18.29 1.37 -12.36
N GLU A 301 17.03 1.64 -12.70
CA GLU A 301 16.59 1.90 -14.09
C GLU A 301 16.77 3.36 -14.51
N GLN A 302 16.71 4.30 -13.56
CA GLN A 302 16.88 5.74 -13.76
C GLN A 302 18.25 6.22 -13.27
N LEU A 303 18.72 5.66 -12.15
CA LEU A 303 20.06 5.89 -11.60
C LEU A 303 20.94 4.72 -12.03
N THR A 304 21.50 4.82 -13.23
CA THR A 304 22.13 3.72 -13.97
C THR A 304 23.61 3.53 -13.65
N GLU A 305 24.28 4.53 -13.08
CA GLU A 305 25.68 4.47 -12.65
C GLU A 305 25.83 4.67 -11.13
N PRO A 306 26.81 4.02 -10.46
CA PRO A 306 27.03 4.19 -9.02
C PRO A 306 27.29 5.65 -8.61
N GLU A 307 27.95 6.41 -9.48
CA GLU A 307 28.23 7.84 -9.29
C GLU A 307 26.93 8.66 -9.23
N GLU A 308 25.93 8.36 -10.07
CA GLU A 308 24.63 9.06 -10.06
C GLU A 308 23.90 8.86 -8.73
N ILE A 309 24.02 7.68 -8.11
CA ILE A 309 23.45 7.41 -6.78
C ILE A 309 24.20 8.17 -5.70
N SER A 310 25.54 8.20 -5.78
CA SER A 310 26.35 8.97 -4.85
C SER A 310 26.02 10.46 -4.92
N GLU A 311 25.87 11.01 -6.13
CA GLU A 311 25.45 12.39 -6.38
C GLU A 311 24.02 12.64 -5.85
N PHE A 312 23.08 11.74 -6.11
CA PHE A 312 21.70 11.82 -5.58
C PHE A 312 21.68 11.88 -4.05
N LEU A 313 22.48 11.04 -3.38
CA LEU A 313 22.61 11.01 -1.92
C LEU A 313 23.17 12.32 -1.36
N ASP A 314 24.17 12.91 -2.03
CA ASP A 314 24.81 14.16 -1.62
C ASP A 314 23.93 15.37 -1.91
N GLU A 315 23.36 15.47 -3.11
CA GLU A 315 22.49 16.57 -3.52
C GLU A 315 21.26 16.65 -2.59
N HIS A 316 20.60 15.52 -2.37
CA HIS A 316 19.38 15.44 -1.57
C HIS A 316 19.63 15.15 -0.09
N GLN A 317 20.89 15.07 0.37
CA GLN A 317 21.26 14.84 1.77
C GLN A 317 20.43 13.71 2.41
N VAL A 318 20.35 12.56 1.73
CA VAL A 318 19.38 11.52 2.04
C VAL A 318 19.69 10.84 3.36
N HIS A 319 18.69 10.78 4.24
CA HIS A 319 18.74 10.01 5.47
C HIS A 319 17.61 8.98 5.49
N VAL A 320 17.86 7.82 6.08
CA VAL A 320 16.84 6.78 6.21
C VAL A 320 16.73 6.33 7.65
N TYR A 321 15.60 6.62 8.28
CA TYR A 321 15.21 5.97 9.53
C TYR A 321 14.65 4.58 9.21
N ALA A 322 15.19 3.56 9.85
CA ALA A 322 14.73 2.20 9.76
C ALA A 322 14.53 1.60 11.15
N LEU A 323 13.37 0.98 11.41
CA LEU A 323 13.11 0.22 12.63
C LEU A 323 12.66 -1.19 12.30
N PHE A 324 13.22 -2.16 13.02
CA PHE A 324 12.81 -3.56 12.97
C PHE A 324 12.36 -4.05 14.34
N SER A 325 11.14 -4.57 14.42
CA SER A 325 10.55 -5.06 15.67
C SER A 325 10.71 -6.57 15.87
N TYR A 326 10.58 -7.03 17.12
CA TYR A 326 10.62 -8.44 17.50
C TYR A 326 9.39 -9.25 17.04
N SER A 327 8.26 -8.60 16.78
CA SER A 327 7.03 -9.25 16.33
C SER A 327 6.07 -8.21 15.74
N ALA A 328 5.08 -8.68 14.97
CA ALA A 328 4.01 -7.84 14.45
C ALA A 328 3.19 -7.19 15.57
N SER A 329 3.08 -7.81 16.76
CA SER A 329 2.34 -7.23 17.90
C SER A 329 2.91 -5.90 18.39
N TYR A 330 4.15 -5.56 18.03
CA TYR A 330 4.73 -4.25 18.32
C TYR A 330 3.88 -3.11 17.74
N ARG A 331 3.38 -3.26 16.49
CA ARG A 331 2.53 -2.22 15.88
C ARG A 331 1.20 -2.06 16.61
N ASP A 332 0.65 -3.17 17.10
CA ASP A 332 -0.64 -3.15 17.81
C ASP A 332 -0.46 -2.45 19.17
N GLN A 333 0.65 -2.73 19.87
CA GLN A 333 1.04 -2.02 21.10
C GLN A 333 1.25 -0.51 20.86
N LEU A 334 1.86 -0.13 19.74
CA LEU A 334 1.98 1.28 19.37
C LEU A 334 0.61 1.91 19.14
N GLY A 335 -0.27 1.27 18.36
CA GLY A 335 -1.61 1.77 18.07
C GLY A 335 -2.44 1.98 19.34
N GLU A 336 -2.39 1.03 20.26
CA GLU A 336 -3.05 1.13 21.57
C GLU A 336 -2.46 2.26 22.42
N ASN A 337 -1.13 2.34 22.53
CA ASN A 337 -0.47 3.36 23.35
C ASN A 337 -0.68 4.78 22.79
N TRP A 338 -0.71 4.91 21.47
CA TRP A 338 -0.96 6.17 20.78
C TRP A 338 -2.46 6.50 20.68
N LYS A 339 -3.33 5.64 21.23
CA LYS A 339 -4.80 5.76 21.22
C LYS A 339 -5.39 5.94 19.81
N ILE A 340 -4.82 5.23 18.84
CA ILE A 340 -5.24 5.31 17.43
C ILE A 340 -6.43 4.40 17.19
N PRO A 341 -7.54 4.88 16.58
CA PRO A 341 -8.67 4.04 16.21
C PRO A 341 -8.22 2.87 15.31
N ARG A 342 -8.80 1.68 15.54
CA ARG A 342 -8.40 0.44 14.83
C ARG A 342 -8.54 0.52 13.30
N ASN A 343 -9.39 1.40 12.78
CA ASN A 343 -9.58 1.64 11.35
C ASN A 343 -8.67 2.75 10.78
N ARG A 344 -7.77 3.35 11.57
CA ARG A 344 -6.89 4.47 11.18
C ARG A 344 -5.40 4.11 11.37
N LYS A 345 -5.03 2.95 10.86
CA LYS A 345 -3.74 2.28 11.10
C LYS A 345 -2.51 2.99 10.51
N LEU A 346 -2.70 3.81 9.48
CA LEU A 346 -1.61 4.41 8.68
C LEU A 346 -0.57 5.18 9.51
N LEU A 347 -0.96 5.79 10.64
CA LEU A 347 -0.06 6.63 11.44
C LEU A 347 1.05 5.86 12.16
N HIS A 348 0.83 4.58 12.48
CA HIS A 348 1.76 3.76 13.26
C HIS A 348 2.13 2.43 12.58
N PHE A 349 1.46 2.07 11.49
CA PHE A 349 1.73 0.81 10.82
C PHE A 349 3.08 0.78 10.09
N PRO A 350 3.73 -0.40 10.04
CA PRO A 350 4.88 -0.65 9.18
C PRO A 350 4.59 -0.19 7.75
N SER A 351 5.44 0.68 7.21
CA SER A 351 5.32 1.21 5.86
C SER A 351 6.62 1.86 5.45
N LEU A 352 6.77 2.07 4.14
CA LEU A 352 7.74 2.99 3.57
C LEU A 352 7.07 4.35 3.41
N ARG A 353 7.68 5.37 4.02
CA ARG A 353 7.24 6.77 3.94
C ARG A 353 8.40 7.66 3.51
N VAL A 354 8.05 8.81 2.94
CA VAL A 354 9.01 9.82 2.48
C VAL A 354 8.69 11.15 3.15
N ALA A 355 9.73 11.88 3.51
CA ALA A 355 9.67 13.26 3.97
C ALA A 355 10.61 14.10 3.12
N THR A 356 10.18 15.31 2.77
CA THR A 356 11.01 16.28 2.07
C THR A 356 11.10 17.55 2.90
N ASP A 357 12.31 18.08 3.03
CA ASP A 357 12.59 19.31 3.78
C ASP A 357 11.95 19.28 5.19
N GLY A 358 12.15 18.16 5.89
CA GLY A 358 11.64 17.91 7.24
C GLY A 358 10.12 17.73 7.36
N MET A 359 9.36 17.76 6.26
CA MET A 359 7.92 17.49 6.26
C MET A 359 7.60 16.15 5.63
N ILE A 360 6.82 15.35 6.36
CA ILE A 360 6.32 14.06 5.89
C ILE A 360 5.31 14.22 4.73
N SER A 361 5.45 13.41 3.68
CA SER A 361 4.50 13.36 2.58
C SER A 361 3.24 12.57 2.92
N SER A 362 2.19 12.74 2.11
CA SER A 362 1.00 11.89 2.17
C SER A 362 1.21 10.56 1.43
N TRP A 363 2.20 10.48 0.55
CA TRP A 363 2.62 9.23 -0.08
C TRP A 363 3.20 8.24 0.93
N SER A 364 2.77 6.99 0.81
CA SER A 364 3.27 5.85 1.58
C SER A 364 2.93 4.56 0.83
N ARG A 365 3.75 3.53 0.99
CA ARG A 365 3.43 2.19 0.48
C ARG A 365 3.84 1.11 1.47
N GLU A 366 3.28 -0.08 1.27
CA GLU A 366 3.79 -1.26 1.95
C GLU A 366 5.22 -1.57 1.48
N ILE A 367 6.00 -2.15 2.39
CA ILE A 367 7.38 -2.50 2.10
C ILE A 367 7.38 -3.75 1.21
N THR A 368 8.12 -3.74 0.12
CA THR A 368 8.24 -4.90 -0.78
C THR A 368 9.54 -5.66 -0.48
N LEU A 369 9.43 -6.92 -0.02
CA LEU A 369 10.57 -7.79 0.30
C LEU A 369 10.47 -9.11 -0.47
N THR A 370 11.50 -9.43 -1.26
CA THR A 370 11.47 -10.50 -2.27
C THR A 370 11.45 -11.92 -1.65
N HIS A 371 12.02 -12.11 -0.45
CA HIS A 371 12.14 -13.42 0.20
C HIS A 371 11.70 -13.50 1.67
N ARG A 372 11.14 -12.41 2.23
CA ARG A 372 10.82 -12.31 3.67
C ARG A 372 9.53 -11.52 3.94
N GLY A 373 8.44 -11.82 3.24
CA GLY A 373 7.16 -11.11 3.37
C GLY A 373 6.63 -10.98 4.82
N PHE A 374 6.94 -11.94 5.70
CA PHE A 374 6.59 -11.86 7.13
C PHE A 374 7.32 -10.76 7.92
N ASN A 375 8.38 -10.17 7.37
CA ASN A 375 9.10 -9.04 7.96
C ASN A 375 8.49 -7.68 7.58
N VAL A 376 7.63 -7.62 6.55
CA VAL A 376 6.95 -6.37 6.13
C VAL A 376 6.19 -5.77 7.31
N ASP A 377 5.45 -6.61 8.02
CA ASP A 377 4.67 -6.30 9.23
C ASP A 377 5.51 -5.89 10.47
N ARG A 378 6.83 -5.82 10.34
CA ARG A 378 7.79 -5.57 11.43
C ARG A 378 8.82 -4.52 11.07
N THR A 379 8.71 -3.89 9.91
CA THR A 379 9.73 -2.98 9.38
C THR A 379 9.12 -1.61 9.09
N TRP A 380 9.72 -0.56 9.60
CA TRP A 380 9.35 0.82 9.27
C TRP A 380 10.51 1.46 8.54
N LEU A 381 10.24 2.10 7.42
CA LEU A 381 11.22 2.88 6.66
C LEU A 381 10.69 4.30 6.46
N LEU A 382 11.48 5.29 6.87
CA LEU A 382 11.19 6.70 6.63
C LEU A 382 12.41 7.33 5.98
N TYR A 383 12.26 7.69 4.71
CA TYR A 383 13.25 8.42 3.94
C TYR A 383 13.07 9.92 4.16
N SER A 384 14.16 10.64 4.43
CA SER A 384 14.19 12.09 4.51
C SER A 384 15.13 12.62 3.43
N LEU A 385 14.58 13.42 2.53
CA LEU A 385 15.30 14.03 1.40
C LEU A 385 15.21 15.56 1.45
N ARG A 386 16.19 16.22 0.84
CA ARG A 386 16.27 17.68 0.73
C ARG A 386 16.02 18.12 -0.72
N GLY A 387 15.26 19.20 -0.89
CA GLY A 387 15.07 19.86 -2.19
C GLY A 387 14.33 19.02 -3.21
N VAL A 388 13.70 17.92 -2.78
CA VAL A 388 12.86 17.08 -3.64
C VAL A 388 11.45 17.63 -3.61
N GLU A 389 10.94 17.97 -4.78
CA GLU A 389 9.56 18.41 -4.95
C GLU A 389 8.64 17.21 -5.18
N PRO A 390 7.61 17.02 -4.34
CA PRO A 390 6.59 16.03 -4.65
C PRO A 390 5.75 16.46 -5.87
N ASP A 391 5.38 15.47 -6.67
CA ASP A 391 4.38 15.59 -7.73
C ASP A 391 2.96 15.56 -7.13
N LEU A 392 2.04 16.30 -7.77
CA LEU A 392 0.60 16.32 -7.41
C LEU A 392 0.30 16.64 -5.93
N GLY A 393 0.99 17.63 -5.34
CA GLY A 393 0.64 18.12 -4.00
C GLY A 393 0.96 17.14 -2.87
N ARG A 394 2.21 16.65 -2.82
CA ARG A 394 2.74 15.73 -1.79
C ARG A 394 2.35 14.25 -1.94
N LYS A 395 1.83 13.86 -3.11
CA LYS A 395 1.25 12.54 -3.36
C LYS A 395 2.12 11.61 -4.15
N ASP A 396 3.05 12.11 -4.92
CA ASP A 396 3.95 11.29 -5.68
C ASP A 396 5.33 11.94 -5.76
N PHE A 397 6.29 11.21 -6.30
CA PHE A 397 7.66 11.68 -6.43
C PHE A 397 8.19 11.46 -7.85
N PRO A 398 9.21 12.24 -8.25
CA PRO A 398 9.85 12.05 -9.54
C PRO A 398 10.44 10.63 -9.71
N PRO A 399 10.59 10.14 -10.95
CA PRO A 399 11.04 8.77 -11.23
C PRO A 399 12.37 8.36 -10.58
N ASN A 400 13.33 9.29 -10.48
CA ASN A 400 14.63 9.03 -9.83
C ASN A 400 14.49 8.73 -8.33
N VAL A 401 13.54 9.36 -7.64
CA VAL A 401 13.23 9.06 -6.23
C VAL A 401 12.66 7.65 -6.12
N HIS A 402 11.70 7.28 -6.96
CA HIS A 402 11.12 5.92 -6.95
C HIS A 402 12.17 4.85 -7.22
N ASP A 403 13.05 5.11 -8.18
CA ASP A 403 14.15 4.23 -8.51
C ASP A 403 15.11 4.06 -7.33
N PHE A 404 15.51 5.16 -6.69
CA PHE A 404 16.31 5.13 -5.48
C PHE A 404 15.65 4.31 -4.35
N LEU A 405 14.37 4.54 -4.06
CA LEU A 405 13.63 3.79 -3.04
C LEU A 405 13.64 2.28 -3.32
N ARG A 406 13.48 1.88 -4.58
CA ARG A 406 13.50 0.48 -5.02
C ARG A 406 14.89 -0.16 -4.87
N ILE A 407 15.96 0.59 -5.16
CA ILE A 407 17.33 0.12 -4.95
C ILE A 407 17.58 -0.16 -3.47
N THR A 408 17.15 0.75 -2.57
CA THR A 408 17.61 0.75 -1.17
C THR A 408 16.70 0.01 -0.20
N GLU A 409 15.40 -0.09 -0.47
CA GLU A 409 14.41 -0.62 0.47
C GLU A 409 14.76 -2.00 1.03
N GLU A 410 14.98 -2.99 0.16
CA GLU A 410 15.26 -4.36 0.60
C GLU A 410 16.62 -4.46 1.30
N ILE A 411 17.61 -3.68 0.83
CA ILE A 411 18.97 -3.66 1.40
C ILE A 411 18.94 -3.15 2.83
N ILE A 412 18.28 -2.01 3.05
CA ILE A 412 18.18 -1.37 4.37
C ILE A 412 17.35 -2.26 5.31
N ALA A 413 16.20 -2.76 4.85
CA ALA A 413 15.35 -3.63 5.65
C ALA A 413 16.08 -4.89 6.10
N ASN A 414 16.79 -5.57 5.20
CA ASN A 414 17.57 -6.77 5.54
C ASN A 414 18.74 -6.44 6.47
N ARG A 415 19.47 -5.35 6.21
CA ARG A 415 20.60 -4.93 7.06
C ARG A 415 20.16 -4.69 8.50
N VAL A 416 19.09 -3.93 8.72
CA VAL A 416 18.59 -3.67 10.07
C VAL A 416 18.05 -4.95 10.70
N ALA A 417 17.30 -5.78 9.96
CA ALA A 417 16.77 -7.02 10.50
C ALA A 417 17.87 -7.98 10.98
N GLU A 418 18.93 -8.15 10.19
CA GLU A 418 20.04 -9.04 10.50
C GLU A 418 20.84 -8.56 11.70
N GLN A 419 21.17 -7.27 11.74
CA GLN A 419 21.92 -6.65 12.84
C GLN A 419 21.09 -6.57 14.13
N SER A 420 19.75 -6.51 14.03
CA SER A 420 18.86 -6.48 15.20
C SER A 420 18.69 -7.85 15.86
N ARG A 421 18.85 -8.95 15.11
CA ARG A 421 18.51 -10.31 15.55
C ARG A 421 19.11 -10.72 16.91
N PRO A 422 20.36 -10.39 17.27
CA PRO A 422 20.93 -10.74 18.59
C PRO A 422 20.27 -10.01 19.76
N PHE A 423 19.69 -8.83 19.52
CA PHE A 423 19.13 -7.94 20.54
C PHE A 423 17.63 -8.15 20.76
N LEU A 424 16.92 -8.59 19.73
CA LEU A 424 15.47 -8.72 19.77
C LEU A 424 15.02 -9.89 20.63
N ARG A 425 13.97 -9.64 21.42
CA ARG A 425 13.23 -10.68 22.13
C ARG A 425 12.83 -11.79 21.17
N VAL A 426 12.74 -13.00 21.71
CA VAL A 426 12.14 -14.11 20.98
C VAL A 426 10.70 -13.73 20.69
N SER A 427 10.31 -13.71 19.41
CA SER A 427 8.91 -13.54 19.03
C SER A 427 8.09 -14.56 19.81
N PRO A 428 6.99 -14.17 20.48
CA PRO A 428 6.08 -15.16 21.06
C PRO A 428 5.73 -16.15 19.94
N PRO A 429 5.72 -17.47 20.18
CA PRO A 429 5.17 -18.38 19.19
C PRO A 429 3.82 -17.82 18.79
N ARG A 430 3.54 -17.70 17.48
CA ARG A 430 2.22 -17.32 17.00
C ARG A 430 1.25 -18.35 17.59
N THR A 431 0.63 -18.04 18.73
CA THR A 431 -0.66 -18.61 19.10
C THR A 431 -1.63 -17.98 18.13
N ALA A 432 -1.61 -18.46 16.89
CA ALA A 432 -2.76 -18.31 16.04
C ALA A 432 -3.93 -18.84 16.88
N PRO A 433 -4.99 -18.06 17.13
CA PRO A 433 -6.21 -18.65 17.64
C PRO A 433 -6.50 -19.83 16.72
N THR A 434 -6.69 -21.02 17.31
CA THR A 434 -6.98 -22.25 16.58
C THR A 434 -8.06 -21.91 15.58
N GLN A 435 -7.73 -21.96 14.27
CA GLN A 435 -8.69 -21.55 13.25
C GLN A 435 -10.00 -22.33 13.47
N PRO A 436 -11.18 -21.69 13.33
CA PRO A 436 -12.43 -22.42 13.36
C PRO A 436 -12.35 -23.60 12.39
N GLY A 437 -12.49 -24.83 12.91
CA GLY A 437 -12.35 -26.06 12.11
C GLY A 437 -10.95 -26.70 12.08
N TYR A 438 -9.99 -26.24 12.89
CA TYR A 438 -8.71 -26.95 13.05
C TYR A 438 -8.93 -28.35 13.65
N ILE A 439 -8.56 -29.38 12.89
CA ILE A 439 -8.52 -30.77 13.34
C ILE A 439 -7.05 -31.13 13.55
N ALA A 440 -6.71 -31.59 14.76
CA ALA A 440 -5.36 -32.03 15.07
C ALA A 440 -4.91 -33.12 14.05
N PRO A 441 -3.65 -33.09 13.55
CA PRO A 441 -3.19 -34.02 12.53
C PRO A 441 -3.43 -35.50 12.85
N ALA A 442 -3.27 -35.89 14.13
CA ALA A 442 -3.54 -37.26 14.57
C ALA A 442 -5.03 -37.65 14.44
N VAL A 443 -5.94 -36.73 14.75
CA VAL A 443 -7.39 -36.92 14.58
C VAL A 443 -7.74 -36.97 13.11
N LYS A 444 -7.19 -36.05 12.30
CA LYS A 444 -7.35 -36.05 10.83
C LYS A 444 -6.89 -37.38 10.23
N ALA A 445 -5.72 -37.88 10.65
CA ALA A 445 -5.20 -39.16 10.18
C ALA A 445 -6.07 -40.36 10.61
N HIS A 446 -6.59 -40.35 11.85
CA HIS A 446 -7.51 -41.39 12.32
C HIS A 446 -8.80 -41.41 11.49
N LEU A 447 -9.42 -40.24 11.26
CA LEU A 447 -10.64 -40.13 10.46
C LEU A 447 -10.40 -40.59 9.01
N ARG A 448 -9.30 -40.18 8.39
CA ARG A 448 -8.99 -40.58 6.99
C ARG A 448 -8.77 -42.08 6.82
N ARG A 449 -8.19 -42.77 7.80
CA ARG A 449 -7.97 -44.22 7.76
C ARG A 449 -9.26 -45.04 7.75
N GLN A 450 -10.41 -44.42 8.02
CA GLN A 450 -11.73 -45.06 7.89
C GLN A 450 -12.14 -45.23 6.40
N ASP A 451 -11.54 -44.46 5.49
CA ASP A 451 -11.71 -44.57 4.04
C ASP A 451 -10.39 -45.01 3.38
N PRO A 452 -10.00 -46.31 3.51
CA PRO A 452 -8.74 -46.81 2.96
C PRO A 452 -8.72 -46.72 1.43
N MET A 453 -7.52 -46.56 0.87
CA MET A 453 -7.33 -46.59 -0.58
C MET A 453 -7.78 -47.94 -1.13
N SER A 454 -8.63 -47.91 -2.17
CA SER A 454 -9.15 -49.09 -2.84
C SER A 454 -9.54 -48.74 -4.29
N PRO A 455 -9.15 -49.54 -5.29
CA PRO A 455 -8.21 -50.68 -5.21
C PRO A 455 -6.77 -50.23 -4.91
N LYS A 456 -5.93 -51.14 -4.38
CA LYS A 456 -4.48 -50.90 -4.17
C LYS A 456 -3.61 -51.57 -5.22
N ALA A 457 -3.98 -52.79 -5.63
CA ALA A 457 -3.29 -53.53 -6.67
C ALA A 457 -3.95 -53.26 -8.01
N LEU A 458 -3.13 -53.01 -9.04
CA LEU A 458 -3.57 -52.94 -10.42
C LEU A 458 -2.85 -54.04 -11.20
N PRO A 459 -3.56 -54.93 -11.91
CA PRO A 459 -2.94 -55.96 -12.73
C PRO A 459 -1.87 -55.36 -13.67
N GLY A 460 -0.64 -55.90 -13.58
CA GLY A 460 0.50 -55.46 -14.38
C GLY A 460 1.29 -54.27 -13.82
N PHE A 461 0.97 -53.76 -12.62
CA PHE A 461 1.67 -52.65 -11.98
C PHE A 461 1.98 -52.93 -10.50
N ASP A 462 2.85 -52.11 -9.92
CA ASP A 462 3.13 -52.13 -8.48
C ASP A 462 1.93 -51.60 -7.66
N ASP A 463 1.89 -51.95 -6.37
CA ASP A 463 0.83 -51.53 -5.46
C ASP A 463 0.88 -50.01 -5.16
N ILE A 464 -0.30 -49.40 -5.08
CA ILE A 464 -0.49 -48.02 -4.64
C ILE A 464 -0.18 -47.91 -3.14
N THR A 465 0.78 -47.05 -2.80
CA THR A 465 1.28 -46.80 -1.44
C THR A 465 0.46 -45.77 -0.68
N LEU A 466 -0.29 -44.89 -1.36
CA LEU A 466 -1.24 -43.99 -0.72
C LEU A 466 -2.25 -44.79 0.12
N GLN A 467 -2.38 -44.43 1.41
CA GLN A 467 -3.10 -45.27 2.38
C GLN A 467 -4.61 -45.06 2.39
N THR A 468 -5.09 -43.88 1.97
CA THR A 468 -6.49 -43.45 2.09
C THR A 468 -6.94 -42.82 0.80
N GLN A 469 -8.23 -42.89 0.50
CA GLN A 469 -8.78 -42.21 -0.66
C GLN A 469 -8.52 -40.69 -0.60
N PRO A 470 -8.33 -40.03 -1.76
CA PRO A 470 -8.22 -38.58 -1.84
C PRO A 470 -9.39 -37.84 -1.18
N LYS A 471 -9.09 -36.78 -0.44
CA LYS A 471 -10.08 -35.88 0.18
C LYS A 471 -9.73 -34.39 -0.04
N SER A 472 -8.54 -34.10 -0.58
CA SER A 472 -8.12 -32.79 -1.07
C SER A 472 -7.41 -32.92 -2.42
N GLU A 473 -7.28 -31.80 -3.14
CA GLU A 473 -6.63 -31.75 -4.46
C GLU A 473 -5.18 -32.26 -4.39
N GLN A 474 -4.46 -31.97 -3.29
CA GLN A 474 -3.11 -32.45 -3.07
C GLN A 474 -3.03 -33.98 -2.99
N ASP A 475 -4.06 -34.64 -2.46
CA ASP A 475 -4.09 -36.12 -2.46
C ASP A 475 -4.32 -36.67 -3.88
N VAL A 476 -5.10 -35.97 -4.71
CA VAL A 476 -5.32 -36.32 -6.12
C VAL A 476 -4.02 -36.19 -6.91
N ILE A 477 -3.29 -35.08 -6.72
CA ILE A 477 -1.98 -34.87 -7.33
C ILE A 477 -0.99 -35.97 -6.89
N ALA A 478 -0.96 -36.29 -5.60
CA ALA A 478 -0.10 -37.34 -5.07
C ALA A 478 -0.42 -38.72 -5.68
N LEU A 479 -1.70 -39.09 -5.74
CA LEU A 479 -2.13 -40.34 -6.35
C LEU A 479 -1.83 -40.39 -7.86
N PHE A 480 -2.11 -39.31 -8.59
CA PHE A 480 -1.79 -39.22 -10.01
C PHE A 480 -0.28 -39.37 -10.26
N SER A 481 0.55 -38.67 -9.48
CA SER A 481 2.01 -38.75 -9.59
C SER A 481 2.52 -40.16 -9.30
N GLU A 482 1.92 -40.85 -8.33
CA GLU A 482 2.21 -42.25 -8.04
C GLU A 482 1.82 -43.15 -9.21
N LEU A 483 0.64 -42.97 -9.82
CA LEU A 483 0.20 -43.73 -11.00
C LEU A 483 1.09 -43.48 -12.23
N VAL A 484 1.61 -42.27 -12.41
CA VAL A 484 2.64 -41.96 -13.40
C VAL A 484 3.93 -42.74 -13.08
N GLY A 485 4.35 -42.72 -11.82
CA GLY A 485 5.57 -43.36 -11.34
C GLY A 485 5.58 -44.88 -11.47
N ILE A 486 4.46 -45.56 -11.16
CA ILE A 486 4.34 -47.02 -11.30
C ILE A 486 4.10 -47.46 -12.76
N GLY A 487 3.92 -46.53 -13.69
CA GLY A 487 3.77 -46.81 -15.12
C GLY A 487 2.34 -46.79 -15.65
N ALA A 488 1.31 -46.73 -14.80
CA ALA A 488 -0.10 -46.78 -15.21
C ALA A 488 -0.57 -45.54 -15.97
N LEU A 489 0.01 -44.37 -15.71
CA LEU A 489 -0.29 -43.11 -16.41
C LEU A 489 0.96 -42.44 -16.99
N ARG A 490 2.05 -43.19 -17.19
CA ARG A 490 3.36 -42.66 -17.58
C ARG A 490 3.38 -41.88 -18.90
N HIS A 491 2.42 -42.16 -19.78
CA HIS A 491 2.21 -41.44 -21.04
C HIS A 491 1.58 -40.06 -20.87
N ILE A 492 1.21 -39.66 -19.65
CA ILE A 492 0.74 -38.31 -19.33
C ILE A 492 1.75 -37.68 -18.37
N GLN A 493 2.67 -36.90 -18.93
CA GLN A 493 3.84 -36.39 -18.24
C GLN A 493 3.61 -34.97 -17.74
N PRO A 494 3.59 -34.73 -16.42
CA PRO A 494 3.54 -33.39 -15.87
C PRO A 494 4.86 -32.65 -16.13
N VAL A 495 4.77 -31.47 -16.74
CA VAL A 495 5.92 -30.56 -16.96
C VAL A 495 6.23 -29.79 -15.68
N PHE A 496 5.19 -29.34 -14.97
CA PHE A 496 5.30 -28.69 -13.65
C PHE A 496 4.03 -28.89 -12.83
N TYR A 497 4.14 -28.67 -11.53
CA TYR A 497 3.00 -28.49 -10.61
C TYR A 497 3.12 -27.11 -9.95
N SER A 498 2.01 -26.39 -9.83
CA SER A 498 1.93 -25.13 -9.09
C SER A 498 0.81 -25.14 -8.06
N GLY A 499 1.08 -24.58 -6.89
CA GLY A 499 0.08 -24.33 -5.85
C GLY A 499 -0.24 -22.83 -5.65
N PHE A 500 0.35 -21.96 -6.46
CA PHE A 500 0.24 -20.51 -6.33
C PHE A 500 -0.08 -19.79 -7.64
N ASP A 501 0.22 -20.42 -8.79
CA ASP A 501 -0.03 -19.85 -10.11
C ASP A 501 -1.48 -20.06 -10.55
N PHE A 502 -1.84 -19.42 -11.66
CA PHE A 502 -3.19 -19.41 -12.21
C PHE A 502 -3.68 -20.80 -12.65
N TYR A 503 -2.78 -21.73 -13.01
CA TYR A 503 -3.11 -23.11 -13.39
C TYR A 503 -2.28 -24.12 -12.58
N ASP A 504 -2.87 -25.28 -12.31
CA ASP A 504 -2.26 -26.26 -11.41
C ASP A 504 -1.09 -27.00 -12.06
N SER A 505 -1.16 -27.26 -13.37
CA SER A 505 -0.17 -28.04 -14.09
C SER A 505 -0.23 -27.83 -15.61
N TYR A 506 0.80 -28.33 -16.30
CA TYR A 506 0.84 -28.46 -17.75
C TYR A 506 1.34 -29.87 -18.10
N PHE A 507 0.64 -30.58 -18.97
CA PHE A 507 0.94 -31.97 -19.33
C PHE A 507 1.46 -32.08 -20.76
N GLN A 508 2.36 -33.05 -20.94
CA GLN A 508 2.75 -33.60 -22.24
C GLN A 508 2.22 -35.04 -22.35
N TYR A 509 1.50 -35.35 -23.41
CA TYR A 509 1.01 -36.67 -23.77
C TYR A 509 1.99 -37.36 -24.72
N VAL A 510 2.39 -38.59 -24.39
CA VAL A 510 3.35 -39.39 -25.15
C VAL A 510 2.78 -40.78 -25.36
N PRO A 511 1.93 -41.00 -26.39
CA PRO A 511 1.18 -42.24 -26.55
C PRO A 511 2.09 -43.48 -26.67
N SER A 512 3.31 -43.34 -27.19
CA SER A 512 4.29 -44.44 -27.26
C SER A 512 4.70 -45.00 -25.89
N LEU A 513 4.44 -44.27 -24.78
CA LEU A 513 4.72 -44.73 -23.42
C LEU A 513 3.52 -45.40 -22.74
N THR A 514 2.36 -45.49 -23.42
CA THR A 514 1.15 -46.09 -22.84
C THR A 514 1.34 -47.60 -22.66
N HIS A 515 1.14 -48.07 -21.44
CA HIS A 515 1.17 -49.50 -21.10
C HIS A 515 0.04 -50.28 -21.79
N GLU A 516 0.29 -51.55 -22.16
CA GLU A 516 -0.64 -52.41 -22.88
C GLU A 516 -2.00 -52.54 -22.18
N ASN A 517 -2.02 -52.81 -20.87
CA ASN A 517 -3.26 -52.89 -20.08
C ASN A 517 -4.11 -51.59 -20.15
N VAL A 518 -3.48 -50.42 -20.26
CA VAL A 518 -4.21 -49.15 -20.38
C VAL A 518 -4.73 -48.97 -21.80
N ARG A 519 -3.94 -49.35 -22.81
CA ARG A 519 -4.36 -49.36 -24.23
C ARG A 519 -5.56 -50.26 -24.45
N GLU A 520 -5.63 -51.39 -23.75
CA GLU A 520 -6.74 -52.34 -23.86
C GLU A 520 -8.00 -51.82 -23.17
N ARG A 521 -7.88 -51.35 -21.93
CA ARG A 521 -9.04 -51.04 -21.08
C ARG A 521 -9.55 -49.61 -21.22
N LEU A 522 -8.66 -48.66 -21.53
CA LEU A 522 -8.96 -47.24 -21.69
C LEU A 522 -8.25 -46.70 -22.95
N PRO A 523 -8.57 -47.25 -24.14
CA PRO A 523 -7.89 -46.88 -25.38
C PRO A 523 -8.11 -45.41 -25.74
N GLY A 524 -7.05 -44.70 -26.12
CA GLY A 524 -7.09 -43.46 -26.88
C GLY A 524 -6.58 -43.68 -28.31
N VAL A 525 -6.31 -42.60 -29.04
CA VAL A 525 -5.67 -42.68 -30.35
C VAL A 525 -4.14 -42.55 -30.23
N ASP A 526 -3.42 -43.26 -31.08
CA ASP A 526 -1.94 -43.21 -31.14
C ASP A 526 -1.40 -42.13 -32.07
N ASP A 527 -2.22 -41.67 -33.02
CA ASP A 527 -1.90 -40.63 -34.00
C ASP A 527 -2.60 -39.32 -33.58
N THR A 528 -2.00 -38.62 -32.63
CA THR A 528 -2.40 -37.27 -32.22
C THR A 528 -1.63 -36.21 -33.02
N ASP A 529 -2.29 -35.10 -33.35
CA ASP A 529 -1.59 -33.94 -33.92
C ASP A 529 -0.58 -33.42 -32.87
N VAL A 530 0.62 -33.04 -33.30
CA VAL A 530 1.68 -32.51 -32.42
C VAL A 530 1.19 -31.33 -31.58
N ARG A 531 0.25 -30.54 -32.09
CA ARG A 531 -0.38 -29.42 -31.36
C ARG A 531 -1.31 -29.86 -30.24
N ASP A 532 -1.69 -31.13 -30.24
CA ASP A 532 -2.57 -31.73 -29.25
C ASP A 532 -1.85 -32.53 -28.17
N ASP A 533 -0.55 -32.79 -28.33
CA ASP A 533 0.29 -33.53 -27.39
C ASP A 533 0.60 -32.78 -26.08
N GLU A 534 0.17 -31.53 -25.94
CA GLU A 534 0.39 -30.78 -24.70
C GLU A 534 -0.80 -29.89 -24.32
N GLY A 535 -0.94 -29.59 -23.03
CA GLY A 535 -1.96 -28.64 -22.58
C GLY A 535 -2.06 -28.46 -21.07
N VAL A 536 -2.81 -27.43 -20.70
CA VAL A 536 -3.08 -27.08 -19.30
C VAL A 536 -3.91 -28.18 -18.64
N ALA A 537 -3.53 -28.51 -17.42
CA ALA A 537 -4.19 -29.51 -16.60
C ALA A 537 -4.58 -28.94 -15.23
N GLU A 538 -5.80 -29.28 -14.80
CA GLU A 538 -6.34 -28.87 -13.49
C GLU A 538 -6.62 -30.09 -12.61
N PHE A 539 -6.50 -29.89 -11.30
CA PHE A 539 -6.78 -30.92 -10.31
C PHE A 539 -7.97 -30.54 -9.45
N LYS A 540 -8.91 -31.47 -9.27
CA LYS A 540 -10.06 -31.28 -8.37
C LYS A 540 -10.30 -32.54 -7.56
N VAL A 541 -10.84 -32.41 -6.34
CA VAL A 541 -11.37 -33.61 -5.66
C VAL A 541 -12.57 -34.14 -6.43
N SER A 542 -13.53 -33.26 -6.71
CA SER A 542 -14.72 -33.54 -7.51
C SER A 542 -14.74 -32.63 -8.73
N ALA A 543 -14.87 -33.19 -9.93
CA ALA A 543 -14.74 -32.45 -11.19
C ALA A 543 -15.74 -31.28 -11.30
N ASP A 544 -16.97 -31.46 -10.83
CA ASP A 544 -18.04 -30.45 -10.85
C ASP A 544 -17.72 -29.16 -10.07
N MET A 545 -16.69 -29.19 -9.19
CA MET A 545 -16.26 -28.02 -8.43
C MET A 545 -15.61 -26.95 -9.32
N VAL A 546 -15.10 -27.31 -10.50
CA VAL A 546 -14.46 -26.36 -11.43
C VAL A 546 -15.42 -25.29 -11.95
N LEU A 547 -16.74 -25.56 -11.96
CA LEU A 547 -17.74 -24.58 -12.42
C LEU A 547 -17.72 -23.29 -11.60
N ALA A 548 -17.46 -23.40 -10.29
CA ALA A 548 -17.40 -22.23 -9.42
C ALA A 548 -16.22 -21.32 -9.81
N ASP A 549 -15.07 -21.90 -10.11
CA ASP A 549 -13.86 -21.19 -10.49
C ASP A 549 -14.02 -20.51 -11.85
N VAL A 550 -14.72 -21.16 -12.80
CA VAL A 550 -15.01 -20.59 -14.13
C VAL A 550 -16.03 -19.46 -14.05
N VAL A 551 -17.13 -19.61 -13.29
CA VAL A 551 -18.15 -18.56 -13.13
C VAL A 551 -17.58 -17.34 -12.39
N ALA A 552 -16.66 -17.55 -11.45
CA ALA A 552 -15.98 -16.48 -10.73
C ALA A 552 -14.90 -15.77 -11.59
N GLY A 553 -14.63 -16.25 -12.82
CA GLY A 553 -13.57 -15.71 -13.68
C GLY A 553 -12.15 -16.04 -13.19
N VAL A 554 -12.02 -16.98 -12.25
CA VAL A 554 -10.74 -17.42 -11.68
C VAL A 554 -10.03 -18.39 -12.62
N LYS A 555 -10.77 -19.17 -13.41
CA LYS A 555 -10.21 -20.08 -14.43
C LYS A 555 -10.94 -19.89 -15.76
N LYS A 556 -10.25 -20.08 -16.88
CA LYS A 556 -10.83 -20.00 -18.22
C LYS A 556 -11.04 -21.40 -18.79
N TRP A 557 -12.29 -21.71 -19.16
CA TRP A 557 -12.68 -23.03 -19.70
C TRP A 557 -11.86 -23.43 -20.93
N THR A 558 -11.68 -22.49 -21.86
CA THR A 558 -11.00 -22.68 -23.15
C THR A 558 -9.52 -22.99 -23.03
N ASP A 559 -8.90 -22.64 -21.90
CA ASP A 559 -7.46 -22.78 -21.71
C ASP A 559 -7.12 -24.17 -21.15
N MET A 560 -8.07 -24.79 -20.45
CA MET A 560 -7.93 -26.12 -19.86
C MET A 560 -8.11 -27.21 -20.90
N LYS A 561 -7.16 -28.15 -20.99
CA LYS A 561 -7.28 -29.33 -21.86
C LYS A 561 -7.57 -30.59 -21.04
N PHE A 562 -6.88 -30.76 -19.93
CA PHE A 562 -6.99 -31.93 -19.07
C PHE A 562 -7.57 -31.57 -17.71
N MET A 563 -8.30 -32.51 -17.12
CA MET A 563 -8.67 -32.44 -15.71
C MET A 563 -8.46 -33.79 -15.05
N VAL A 564 -7.77 -33.79 -13.92
CA VAL A 564 -7.58 -34.98 -13.10
C VAL A 564 -8.36 -34.79 -11.82
N CYS A 565 -9.24 -35.74 -11.52
CA CYS A 565 -10.04 -35.67 -10.31
C CYS A 565 -10.15 -37.00 -9.58
N TRP A 566 -10.52 -36.98 -8.31
CA TRP A 566 -10.86 -38.23 -7.63
C TRP A 566 -12.17 -38.79 -8.17
N ASP A 567 -13.22 -37.99 -8.21
CA ASP A 567 -14.53 -38.35 -8.77
C ASP A 567 -15.12 -37.24 -9.65
N ILE A 568 -16.15 -37.57 -10.42
CA ILE A 568 -16.79 -36.66 -11.38
C ILE A 568 -17.80 -35.71 -10.70
N GLY A 569 -18.25 -36.03 -9.48
CA GLY A 569 -19.34 -35.31 -8.84
C GLY A 569 -20.68 -35.49 -9.55
N LYS A 570 -21.50 -34.43 -9.56
CA LYS A 570 -22.80 -34.39 -10.24
C LYS A 570 -22.80 -33.28 -11.27
N ASP A 571 -23.61 -33.42 -12.31
CA ASP A 571 -23.90 -32.32 -13.23
C ASP A 571 -24.38 -31.09 -12.43
N ARG A 572 -23.81 -29.93 -12.75
CA ARG A 572 -23.98 -28.72 -11.95
C ARG A 572 -24.32 -27.53 -12.82
N LYS A 573 -25.29 -26.74 -12.35
CA LYS A 573 -25.70 -25.47 -12.98
C LYS A 573 -25.43 -24.30 -12.05
N SER A 574 -24.85 -23.22 -12.57
CA SER A 574 -24.61 -21.98 -11.83
C SER A 574 -24.58 -20.81 -12.80
N ALA A 575 -25.24 -19.70 -12.45
CA ALA A 575 -25.24 -18.46 -13.24
C ALA A 575 -25.57 -18.62 -14.74
N GLY A 576 -26.47 -19.55 -15.09
CA GLY A 576 -26.84 -19.83 -16.49
C GLY A 576 -25.86 -20.72 -17.26
N ASN A 577 -24.79 -21.18 -16.62
CA ASN A 577 -23.84 -22.15 -17.15
C ASN A 577 -24.10 -23.54 -16.55
N GLU A 578 -23.96 -24.57 -17.38
CA GLU A 578 -24.06 -25.98 -16.99
C GLU A 578 -22.81 -26.74 -17.44
N ILE A 579 -22.23 -27.53 -16.53
CA ILE A 579 -21.22 -28.53 -16.88
C ILE A 579 -21.89 -29.89 -16.91
N THR A 580 -21.66 -30.62 -18.00
CA THR A 580 -22.08 -32.01 -18.16
C THR A 580 -20.86 -32.92 -18.29
N PHE A 581 -20.98 -34.10 -17.71
CA PHE A 581 -19.96 -35.15 -17.81
C PHE A 581 -20.52 -36.37 -18.54
N SER A 582 -19.74 -36.91 -19.48
CA SER A 582 -20.10 -38.12 -20.23
C SER A 582 -18.98 -39.14 -20.15
N GLU A 583 -19.29 -40.39 -19.82
CA GLU A 583 -18.34 -41.51 -19.93
C GLU A 583 -17.94 -41.69 -21.40
N CYS A 584 -16.67 -42.00 -21.63
CA CYS A 584 -16.20 -42.23 -23.00
C CYS A 584 -16.50 -43.67 -23.43
N GLU A 585 -17.02 -43.86 -24.65
CA GLU A 585 -17.38 -45.19 -25.15
C GLU A 585 -16.20 -45.83 -25.90
N GLY A 586 -15.54 -45.09 -26.80
CA GLY A 586 -14.47 -45.62 -27.65
C GLY A 586 -13.13 -44.87 -27.58
N ALA A 587 -12.19 -45.31 -28.41
CA ALA A 587 -10.86 -44.70 -28.53
C ALA A 587 -10.90 -43.28 -29.09
N VAL A 588 -11.80 -43.05 -30.05
CA VAL A 588 -11.98 -41.75 -30.71
C VAL A 588 -12.49 -40.70 -29.72
N ASP A 589 -13.45 -41.07 -28.86
CA ASP A 589 -14.02 -40.16 -27.87
C ASP A 589 -13.00 -39.79 -26.78
N ARG A 590 -12.26 -40.80 -26.27
CA ARG A 590 -11.23 -40.58 -25.24
C ARG A 590 -10.13 -39.68 -25.74
N ARG A 591 -9.74 -39.85 -27.02
CA ARG A 591 -8.60 -39.22 -27.71
C ARG A 591 -7.24 -39.54 -27.08
N TYR A 592 -7.10 -39.44 -25.77
CA TYR A 592 -5.91 -39.76 -25.00
C TYR A 592 -6.13 -41.04 -24.19
N HIS A 593 -5.14 -41.94 -24.20
CA HIS A 593 -5.20 -43.18 -23.40
C HIS A 593 -5.38 -42.86 -21.91
N GLY A 594 -6.23 -43.61 -21.21
CA GLY A 594 -6.50 -43.41 -19.77
C GLY A 594 -7.56 -42.35 -19.44
N VAL A 595 -8.07 -41.60 -20.42
CA VAL A 595 -9.23 -40.70 -20.23
C VAL A 595 -10.49 -41.52 -19.92
N THR A 596 -11.26 -41.04 -18.95
CA THR A 596 -12.46 -41.74 -18.45
C THR A 596 -13.74 -41.03 -18.86
N HIS A 597 -13.74 -39.70 -18.86
CA HIS A 597 -14.92 -38.89 -19.15
C HIS A 597 -14.55 -37.66 -19.98
N LEU A 598 -15.56 -37.10 -20.64
CA LEU A 598 -15.51 -35.79 -21.28
C LEU A 598 -16.34 -34.80 -20.48
N ALA A 599 -15.79 -33.62 -20.22
CA ALA A 599 -16.52 -32.52 -19.64
C ALA A 599 -16.81 -31.45 -20.69
N ARG A 600 -18.06 -30.98 -20.74
CA ARG A 600 -18.51 -29.90 -21.64
C ARG A 600 -19.20 -28.82 -20.82
N LEU A 601 -18.94 -27.57 -21.18
CA LEU A 601 -19.58 -26.39 -20.58
C LEU A 601 -20.51 -25.77 -21.61
N GLN A 602 -21.76 -25.52 -21.23
CA GLN A 602 -22.76 -24.95 -22.15
C GLN A 602 -22.33 -23.64 -22.82
N SER A 603 -21.61 -22.77 -22.11
CA SER A 603 -21.05 -21.52 -22.65
C SER A 603 -19.65 -21.64 -23.23
N GLY A 604 -19.01 -22.82 -23.11
CA GLY A 604 -17.66 -23.09 -23.59
C GLY A 604 -17.57 -23.41 -25.08
N GLY A 605 -18.69 -23.40 -25.81
CA GLY A 605 -18.75 -23.80 -27.23
C GLY A 605 -18.41 -25.28 -27.41
N ASP A 606 -17.69 -25.61 -28.48
CA ASP A 606 -17.28 -26.98 -28.80
C ASP A 606 -16.05 -27.46 -27.98
N HIS A 607 -15.50 -26.60 -27.10
CA HIS A 607 -14.33 -26.92 -26.31
C HIS A 607 -14.63 -28.00 -25.26
N THR A 608 -13.91 -29.11 -25.35
CA THR A 608 -14.07 -30.29 -24.48
C THR A 608 -12.83 -30.47 -23.61
N ILE A 609 -13.04 -30.70 -22.32
CA ILE A 609 -11.97 -31.06 -21.37
C ILE A 609 -11.94 -32.58 -21.20
N PHE A 610 -10.75 -33.16 -21.30
CA PHE A 610 -10.52 -34.59 -21.16
C PHE A 610 -10.26 -34.95 -19.70
N VAL A 611 -11.12 -35.76 -19.10
CA VAL A 611 -11.15 -36.00 -17.66
C VAL A 611 -10.64 -37.39 -17.29
N ILE A 612 -9.68 -37.42 -16.38
CA ILE A 612 -9.16 -38.63 -15.74
C ILE A 612 -9.70 -38.66 -14.31
N ALA A 613 -10.87 -39.27 -14.12
CA ALA A 613 -11.39 -39.57 -12.81
C ALA A 613 -10.66 -40.79 -12.26
N LEU A 614 -9.76 -40.56 -11.31
CA LEU A 614 -8.88 -41.58 -10.75
C LEU A 614 -9.67 -42.73 -10.12
N SER A 615 -10.80 -42.47 -9.46
CA SER A 615 -11.65 -43.56 -8.93
C SER A 615 -12.19 -44.48 -10.04
N SER A 616 -12.66 -43.91 -11.15
CA SER A 616 -13.14 -44.67 -12.31
C SER A 616 -12.00 -45.37 -13.04
N PHE A 617 -10.87 -44.69 -13.22
CA PHE A 617 -9.66 -45.28 -13.80
C PHE A 617 -9.23 -46.51 -13.02
N LEU A 618 -9.08 -46.38 -11.70
CA LEU A 618 -8.69 -47.48 -10.82
C LEU A 618 -9.67 -48.65 -10.87
N ARG A 619 -10.98 -48.36 -10.81
CA ARG A 619 -12.04 -49.39 -10.91
C ARG A 619 -11.95 -50.19 -12.21
N ILE A 620 -11.75 -49.51 -13.34
CA ILE A 620 -11.65 -50.14 -14.67
C ILE A 620 -10.35 -50.95 -14.77
N MET A 621 -9.24 -50.41 -14.26
CA MET A 621 -7.95 -51.09 -14.29
C MET A 621 -7.90 -52.29 -13.34
N SER A 622 -8.67 -52.29 -12.25
CA SER A 622 -8.70 -53.40 -11.28
C SER A 622 -9.73 -54.50 -11.59
N ALA A 623 -10.59 -54.32 -12.59
CA ALA A 623 -11.58 -55.35 -12.93
C ALA A 623 -10.87 -56.63 -13.40
N GLU A 624 -11.11 -57.77 -12.76
CA GLU A 624 -10.73 -59.07 -13.34
C GLU A 624 -11.64 -59.33 -14.56
N GLU A 625 -11.09 -59.93 -15.63
CA GLU A 625 -11.89 -60.34 -16.80
C GLU A 625 -13.00 -61.34 -16.44
#